data_AF-A0A285QEU8-F1
#
_entry.id   AF-A0A285QEU8-F1
#
_cell.length_a   1.000
_cell.length_b   1.000
_cell.length_c   1.000
_cell.angle_alpha   90.00
_cell.angle_beta   90.00
_cell.angle_gamma   90.00
#
_symmetry.space_group_name_H-M   'P 1'
#
loop_
_entity.id
_entity.type
_entity.pdbx_description
1 polymer ?
#
loop_
_entity_poly.entity_id
_entity_poly.type
_entity_poly.pdbx_seq_one_letter_code
_entity_poly.pdbx_strand_id
1 'polypeptide(L)'
;MPELWLPGAEIHDLGDHAPTDQQYPPKAIAHITWDRNATAAAPQDWCPYEDLVSYFTGAGAGDAPHLVWDPFSGRTAQLFPADSRSKSLLSPAQSPTRTNRAGRVVIQIEAVFFPYCRYQGRVYPRLVDTPCAGWDRIHSWIASWGVPDVWPMGRPTDFSGHRDEQVWETRGGWFAHAHVPYNDHTDPGSWPDLAAGPGSPADPPSQQHPVPPADPTPARYQVTINGLPYGYGARGYQVTTVGRALVARGFGSHYRSGPGPDWTDADTENYADYQGSLGYTGQAADGVPGEGSLNRLLGYLPGQRTVSVAHVAAAARTDPGAEQGHRTYGAEVAIVEQALVDEGLLEQRWADGSFGSRTVTAYAAWQRRCGYEAGAADGIPGQASLHRLGAARGFTVTD
;
A
#
# COMPACT_ATOMS: atom_id res chain seq x y z
N MET A 1 -17.46 -10.77 -11.49
CA MET A 1 -17.26 -9.31 -11.52
C MET A 1 -15.79 -9.06 -11.27
N PRO A 2 -15.18 -8.04 -11.89
CA PRO A 2 -13.79 -7.67 -11.58
C PRO A 2 -13.63 -7.27 -10.11
N GLU A 3 -12.42 -7.44 -9.58
CA GLU A 3 -12.11 -7.11 -8.18
C GLU A 3 -12.12 -5.59 -7.98
N LEU A 4 -12.84 -5.10 -6.97
CA LEU A 4 -12.92 -3.67 -6.63
C LEU A 4 -11.56 -3.07 -6.27
N TRP A 5 -10.67 -3.93 -5.76
CA TRP A 5 -9.33 -3.58 -5.35
C TRP A 5 -8.32 -4.31 -6.22
N LEU A 6 -7.32 -3.60 -6.72
CA LEU A 6 -6.19 -4.10 -7.49
C LEU A 6 -5.49 -5.20 -6.67
N PRO A 7 -5.43 -6.44 -7.18
CA PRO A 7 -4.77 -7.51 -6.46
C PRO A 7 -3.31 -7.19 -6.11
N GLY A 8 -3.01 -7.23 -4.82
CA GLY A 8 -1.68 -6.94 -4.28
C GLY A 8 -1.33 -5.45 -4.19
N ALA A 9 -2.31 -4.55 -4.31
CA ALA A 9 -2.12 -3.16 -3.89
C ALA A 9 -2.22 -3.03 -2.36
N GLU A 10 -1.51 -2.07 -1.80
CA GLU A 10 -1.73 -1.60 -0.44
C GLU A 10 -3.09 -0.89 -0.39
N ILE A 11 -3.99 -1.30 0.49
CA ILE A 11 -5.32 -0.70 0.57
C ILE A 11 -5.32 0.38 1.65
N HIS A 12 -5.55 1.61 1.22
CA HIS A 12 -5.59 2.82 2.05
C HIS A 12 -6.94 3.51 1.86
N ASP A 13 -8.01 2.76 2.13
CA ASP A 13 -9.37 3.20 1.83
C ASP A 13 -9.76 4.50 2.55
N LEU A 14 -10.02 5.56 1.77
CA LEU A 14 -10.41 6.89 2.27
C LEU A 14 -11.91 7.01 2.58
N GLY A 15 -12.70 5.99 2.29
CA GLY A 15 -14.10 5.85 2.72
C GLY A 15 -15.12 6.75 2.03
N ASP A 16 -14.83 8.01 1.66
CA ASP A 16 -15.73 8.97 0.96
C ASP A 16 -16.07 8.51 -0.46
N HIS A 17 -16.71 7.35 -0.54
CA HIS A 17 -17.09 6.66 -1.74
C HIS A 17 -18.32 7.32 -2.30
N ALA A 18 -18.37 7.39 -3.62
CA ALA A 18 -19.62 7.68 -4.30
C ALA A 18 -19.63 7.02 -5.66
N PRO A 19 -20.79 6.52 -6.09
CA PRO A 19 -20.87 5.71 -7.29
C PRO A 19 -20.43 6.47 -8.52
N THR A 20 -19.89 5.79 -9.50
CA THR A 20 -19.70 6.35 -10.83
C THR A 20 -21.01 6.35 -11.64
N ASP A 21 -21.08 7.16 -12.69
CA ASP A 21 -22.25 7.34 -13.53
C ASP A 21 -22.27 6.25 -14.63
N GLN A 22 -23.01 5.17 -14.37
CA GLN A 22 -23.01 3.92 -15.14
C GLN A 22 -23.44 4.04 -16.62
N GLN A 23 -24.06 5.17 -16.99
CA GLN A 23 -24.50 5.46 -18.36
C GLN A 23 -23.35 5.77 -19.32
N TYR A 24 -22.19 6.16 -18.81
CA TYR A 24 -21.03 6.55 -19.61
C TYR A 24 -20.02 5.41 -19.78
N PRO A 25 -19.24 5.38 -20.88
CA PRO A 25 -18.22 4.36 -21.09
C PRO A 25 -17.13 4.34 -20.00
N PRO A 26 -16.53 3.17 -19.69
CA PRO A 26 -15.48 3.04 -18.69
C PRO A 26 -14.18 3.74 -19.12
N LYS A 27 -13.48 4.35 -18.17
CA LYS A 27 -12.29 5.17 -18.40
C LYS A 27 -11.18 4.85 -17.41
N ALA A 28 -9.95 5.06 -17.85
CA ALA A 28 -8.78 5.19 -16.99
C ALA A 28 -8.06 6.51 -17.31
N ILE A 29 -7.53 7.17 -16.28
CA ILE A 29 -6.87 8.45 -16.39
C ILE A 29 -5.46 8.34 -15.84
N ALA A 30 -4.50 8.73 -16.67
CA ALA A 30 -3.08 8.70 -16.38
C ALA A 30 -2.61 10.05 -15.84
N HIS A 31 -1.99 10.01 -14.66
CA HIS A 31 -1.38 11.14 -13.97
C HIS A 31 0.09 10.86 -13.63
N ILE A 32 0.89 11.93 -13.52
CA ILE A 32 2.15 11.90 -12.78
C ILE A 32 2.11 12.96 -11.69
N THR A 33 2.79 12.66 -10.58
CA THR A 33 2.81 13.56 -9.41
C THR A 33 3.28 14.96 -9.71
N TRP A 34 4.30 15.07 -10.56
CA TRP A 34 4.96 16.33 -10.86
C TRP A 34 5.32 17.15 -9.60
N ASP A 35 5.74 16.49 -8.52
CA ASP A 35 6.01 17.16 -7.23
C ASP A 35 7.12 18.21 -7.32
N ARG A 36 8.01 18.10 -8.32
CA ARG A 36 9.18 18.94 -8.49
C ARG A 36 9.36 19.37 -9.95
N ASN A 37 9.78 20.62 -10.13
CA ASN A 37 10.15 21.17 -11.43
C ASN A 37 11.65 20.97 -11.71
N ALA A 38 12.03 19.73 -12.04
CA ALA A 38 13.39 19.41 -12.48
C ALA A 38 13.56 19.62 -14.00
N THR A 39 14.81 19.79 -14.41
CA THR A 39 15.17 19.96 -15.83
C THR A 39 16.39 19.13 -16.17
N ALA A 40 16.68 18.93 -17.45
CA ALA A 40 17.91 18.27 -17.88
C ALA A 40 19.19 18.92 -17.30
N ALA A 41 19.19 20.24 -17.13
CA ALA A 41 20.32 20.99 -16.56
C ALA A 41 20.37 20.95 -15.02
N ALA A 42 19.25 20.65 -14.37
CA ALA A 42 19.11 20.62 -12.93
C ALA A 42 18.17 19.48 -12.49
N PRO A 43 18.61 18.20 -12.57
CA PRO A 43 17.82 17.06 -12.15
C PRO A 43 17.68 17.03 -10.63
N GLN A 44 16.49 16.71 -10.14
CA GLN A 44 16.20 16.63 -8.69
C GLN A 44 15.99 15.18 -8.26
N ASP A 45 16.30 14.88 -7.00
CA ASP A 45 16.06 13.56 -6.44
C ASP A 45 14.57 13.23 -6.41
N TRP A 46 14.25 11.99 -6.80
CA TRP A 46 12.90 11.46 -6.84
C TRP A 46 12.23 11.51 -5.46
N CYS A 47 10.93 11.84 -5.45
CA CYS A 47 10.14 11.84 -4.23
C CYS A 47 9.76 10.40 -3.86
N PRO A 48 9.98 9.95 -2.61
CA PRO A 48 9.57 8.63 -2.16
C PRO A 48 8.08 8.35 -2.38
N TYR A 49 7.78 7.11 -2.75
CA TYR A 49 6.40 6.62 -2.87
C TYR A 49 5.61 6.80 -1.57
N GLU A 50 6.25 6.59 -0.42
CA GLU A 50 5.65 6.72 0.90
C GLU A 50 5.17 8.15 1.20
N ASP A 51 5.95 9.15 0.77
CA ASP A 51 5.60 10.55 0.98
C ASP A 51 4.30 10.90 0.26
N LEU A 52 4.13 10.36 -0.96
CA LEU A 52 2.93 10.59 -1.75
C LEU A 52 1.72 9.82 -1.21
N VAL A 53 1.90 8.56 -0.78
CA VAL A 53 0.83 7.81 -0.11
C VAL A 53 0.42 8.52 1.18
N SER A 54 1.37 9.03 1.96
CA SER A 54 1.10 9.80 3.17
C SER A 54 0.36 11.10 2.87
N TYR A 55 0.75 11.81 1.80
CA TYR A 55 0.05 13.01 1.36
C TYR A 55 -1.42 12.72 1.04
N PHE A 56 -1.70 11.73 0.17
CA PHE A 56 -3.08 11.43 -0.23
C PHE A 56 -3.92 10.75 0.84
N THR A 57 -3.31 10.16 1.88
CA THR A 57 -4.03 9.65 3.05
C THR A 57 -4.21 10.69 4.15
N GLY A 58 -3.55 11.85 4.03
CA GLY A 58 -3.64 12.96 4.97
C GLY A 58 -4.15 14.24 4.29
N ALA A 59 -3.28 15.24 4.19
CA ALA A 59 -3.65 16.58 3.74
C ALA A 59 -4.18 16.62 2.29
N GLY A 60 -3.76 15.68 1.44
CA GLY A 60 -4.18 15.54 0.05
C GLY A 60 -5.39 14.63 -0.18
N ALA A 61 -6.04 14.13 0.87
CA ALA A 61 -7.19 13.22 0.73
C ALA A 61 -8.39 13.83 -0.05
N GLY A 62 -8.43 15.16 -0.15
CA GLY A 62 -9.39 15.89 -0.99
C GLY A 62 -9.15 15.74 -2.50
N ASP A 63 -7.95 15.34 -2.92
CA ASP A 63 -7.47 15.30 -4.31
C ASP A 63 -6.93 13.91 -4.69
N ALA A 64 -7.23 12.89 -3.88
CA ALA A 64 -6.66 11.55 -3.99
C ALA A 64 -7.13 10.77 -5.24
N PRO A 65 -6.22 10.04 -5.91
CA PRO A 65 -6.50 9.20 -7.08
C PRO A 65 -7.10 7.85 -6.65
N HIS A 66 -7.43 6.97 -7.59
CA HIS A 66 -7.69 5.57 -7.23
C HIS A 66 -6.40 4.88 -6.85
N LEU A 67 -5.37 5.02 -7.67
CA LEU A 67 -4.09 4.35 -7.51
C LEU A 67 -2.95 5.36 -7.35
N VAL A 68 -2.04 5.10 -6.42
CA VAL A 68 -0.69 5.64 -6.40
C VAL A 68 0.26 4.53 -6.83
N TRP A 69 1.12 4.78 -7.81
CA TRP A 69 1.98 3.77 -8.42
C TRP A 69 3.45 4.22 -8.43
N ASP A 70 4.33 3.43 -7.83
CA ASP A 70 5.78 3.58 -7.96
C ASP A 70 6.28 2.88 -9.24
N PRO A 71 6.73 3.63 -10.26
CA PRO A 71 7.18 3.03 -11.51
C PRO A 71 8.57 2.38 -11.43
N PHE A 72 9.32 2.57 -10.34
CA PHE A 72 10.62 1.95 -10.12
C PHE A 72 10.52 0.59 -9.41
N SER A 73 9.67 0.48 -8.38
CA SER A 73 9.48 -0.76 -7.61
C SER A 73 8.26 -1.58 -8.03
N GLY A 74 7.24 -0.94 -8.61
CA GLY A 74 5.96 -1.54 -8.94
C GLY A 74 4.97 -1.63 -7.78
N ARG A 75 5.31 -1.02 -6.64
CA ARG A 75 4.39 -0.84 -5.52
C ARG A 75 3.22 0.04 -5.93
N THR A 76 2.06 -0.30 -5.38
CA THR A 76 0.80 0.37 -5.68
C THR A 76 -0.03 0.49 -4.43
N ALA A 77 -0.51 1.69 -4.11
CA ALA A 77 -1.53 1.93 -3.11
C ALA A 77 -2.85 2.22 -3.81
N GLN A 78 -3.96 1.75 -3.24
CA GLN A 78 -5.30 2.05 -3.71
C GLN A 78 -6.12 2.74 -2.63
N LEU A 79 -6.70 3.88 -2.98
CA LEU A 79 -7.35 4.80 -2.04
C LEU A 79 -8.88 4.79 -2.17
N PHE A 80 -9.41 4.33 -3.31
CA PHE A 80 -10.84 4.16 -3.58
C PHE A 80 -11.10 2.87 -4.36
N PRO A 81 -12.24 2.18 -4.13
CA PRO A 81 -12.64 1.04 -4.95
C PRO A 81 -12.95 1.48 -6.39
N ALA A 82 -12.77 0.59 -7.36
CA ALA A 82 -12.91 0.92 -8.79
C ALA A 82 -14.30 1.45 -9.20
N ASP A 83 -15.35 1.07 -8.48
CA ASP A 83 -16.73 1.49 -8.73
C ASP A 83 -17.12 2.82 -8.02
N SER A 84 -16.18 3.39 -7.26
CA SER A 84 -16.30 4.73 -6.70
C SER A 84 -15.62 5.78 -7.57
N ARG A 85 -16.07 7.03 -7.45
CA ARG A 85 -15.28 8.20 -7.82
C ARG A 85 -14.00 8.26 -6.99
N SER A 86 -12.93 8.79 -7.58
CA SER A 86 -11.82 9.40 -6.84
C SER A 86 -11.88 10.92 -7.02
N LYS A 87 -10.79 11.65 -6.79
CA LYS A 87 -10.84 13.11 -6.61
C LYS A 87 -9.73 13.90 -7.32
N SER A 88 -8.84 13.26 -8.07
CA SER A 88 -7.68 13.93 -8.69
C SER A 88 -8.01 14.76 -9.93
N LEU A 89 -9.27 14.80 -10.35
CA LEU A 89 -9.74 15.70 -11.40
C LEU A 89 -10.54 16.85 -10.81
N LEU A 90 -10.30 18.05 -11.33
CA LEU A 90 -11.18 19.18 -11.09
C LEU A 90 -12.57 18.82 -11.65
N SER A 91 -13.57 18.87 -10.77
CA SER A 91 -14.98 18.61 -11.09
C SER A 91 -15.83 19.78 -10.60
N PRO A 92 -15.89 20.89 -11.37
CA PRO A 92 -16.65 22.06 -10.96
C PRO A 92 -18.11 21.71 -10.71
N ALA A 93 -18.74 22.29 -9.68
CA ALA A 93 -20.14 21.99 -9.32
C ALA A 93 -21.15 22.25 -10.46
N GLN A 94 -20.75 23.08 -11.44
CA GLN A 94 -21.53 23.43 -12.63
C GLN A 94 -21.10 22.64 -13.88
N SER A 95 -20.09 21.77 -13.78
CA SER A 95 -19.59 21.00 -14.92
C SER A 95 -20.59 19.90 -15.27
N PRO A 96 -21.14 19.90 -16.49
CA PRO A 96 -22.00 18.82 -16.96
C PRO A 96 -21.23 17.48 -17.07
N THR A 97 -19.89 17.55 -17.17
CA THR A 97 -19.01 16.42 -17.51
C THR A 97 -18.61 15.56 -16.32
N ARG A 98 -18.86 16.00 -15.07
CA ARG A 98 -18.64 15.24 -13.82
C ARG A 98 -17.38 14.37 -13.86
N THR A 99 -16.25 15.00 -14.17
CA THR A 99 -14.95 14.40 -14.54
C THR A 99 -14.48 13.25 -13.65
N ASN A 100 -14.75 13.25 -12.34
CA ASN A 100 -14.39 12.14 -11.43
C ASN A 100 -15.34 10.93 -11.50
N ARG A 101 -16.48 11.03 -12.20
CA ARG A 101 -17.62 10.08 -12.09
C ARG A 101 -18.19 9.64 -13.43
N ALA A 102 -17.99 10.38 -14.52
CA ALA A 102 -18.62 10.13 -15.81
C ALA A 102 -18.04 8.91 -16.57
N GLY A 103 -18.29 7.70 -16.06
CA GLY A 103 -17.95 6.41 -16.66
C GLY A 103 -18.45 5.25 -15.80
N ARG A 104 -18.68 4.04 -16.34
CA ARG A 104 -18.92 2.83 -15.52
C ARG A 104 -17.84 2.63 -14.46
N VAL A 105 -16.61 2.95 -14.82
CA VAL A 105 -15.50 3.25 -13.91
C VAL A 105 -14.76 4.47 -14.46
N VAL A 106 -14.06 5.20 -13.58
CA VAL A 106 -13.21 6.36 -13.94
C VAL A 106 -11.92 6.26 -13.13
N ILE A 107 -11.12 5.23 -13.40
CA ILE A 107 -9.96 4.85 -12.59
C ILE A 107 -8.81 5.83 -12.83
N GLN A 108 -8.37 6.55 -11.79
CA GLN A 108 -7.28 7.53 -11.86
C GLN A 108 -6.00 6.93 -11.27
N ILE A 109 -4.90 6.99 -12.01
CA ILE A 109 -3.58 6.47 -11.58
C ILE A 109 -2.57 7.60 -11.51
N GLU A 110 -2.04 7.81 -10.31
CA GLU A 110 -0.96 8.74 -10.02
C GLU A 110 0.38 8.00 -10.00
N ALA A 111 1.17 8.15 -11.06
CA ALA A 111 2.53 7.63 -11.09
C ALA A 111 3.46 8.56 -10.29
N VAL A 112 4.16 8.01 -9.30
CA VAL A 112 5.14 8.74 -8.48
C VAL A 112 6.34 9.06 -9.36
N PHE A 113 6.29 10.19 -10.04
CA PHE A 113 7.24 10.59 -11.06
C PHE A 113 7.13 12.09 -11.37
N PHE A 114 8.26 12.69 -11.68
CA PHE A 114 8.32 13.99 -12.34
C PHE A 114 9.46 13.97 -13.38
N PRO A 115 9.36 14.73 -14.49
CA PRO A 115 10.37 14.73 -15.54
C PRO A 115 11.74 15.12 -14.99
N TYR A 116 12.78 14.40 -15.41
CA TYR A 116 14.16 14.58 -14.95
C TYR A 116 14.38 14.29 -13.45
N CYS A 117 13.55 13.44 -12.85
CA CYS A 117 13.84 12.90 -11.53
C CYS A 117 15.09 12.01 -11.55
N ARG A 118 15.82 12.01 -10.43
CA ARG A 118 17.02 11.22 -10.20
C ARG A 118 16.68 10.12 -9.19
N TYR A 119 16.81 8.87 -9.61
CA TYR A 119 16.60 7.68 -8.79
C TYR A 119 17.87 6.83 -8.82
N GLN A 120 18.42 6.53 -7.65
CA GLN A 120 19.67 5.77 -7.48
C GLN A 120 20.83 6.26 -8.36
N GLY A 121 20.96 7.59 -8.47
CA GLY A 121 22.02 8.25 -9.25
C GLY A 121 21.78 8.34 -10.76
N ARG A 122 20.71 7.72 -11.30
CA ARG A 122 20.32 7.83 -12.71
C ARG A 122 19.19 8.85 -12.89
N VAL A 123 19.28 9.64 -13.95
CA VAL A 123 18.26 10.63 -14.33
C VAL A 123 17.30 10.06 -15.36
N TYR A 124 16.01 10.31 -15.17
CA TYR A 124 14.92 9.81 -16.00
C TYR A 124 14.12 10.97 -16.59
N PRO A 125 14.30 11.30 -17.88
CA PRO A 125 13.58 12.40 -18.51
C PRO A 125 12.05 12.18 -18.58
N ARG A 126 11.62 10.94 -18.79
CA ARG A 126 10.20 10.57 -18.97
C ARG A 126 9.83 9.36 -18.12
N LEU A 127 8.53 9.23 -17.81
CA LEU A 127 8.01 8.09 -17.05
C LEU A 127 8.33 6.77 -17.76
N VAL A 128 8.19 6.71 -19.09
CA VAL A 128 8.49 5.52 -19.89
C VAL A 128 9.97 5.14 -19.92
N ASP A 129 10.87 6.01 -19.44
CA ASP A 129 12.29 5.68 -19.31
C ASP A 129 12.60 4.95 -17.99
N THR A 130 11.65 4.90 -17.06
CA THR A 130 11.71 4.09 -15.83
C THR A 130 11.48 2.61 -16.15
N PRO A 131 11.67 1.69 -15.18
CA PRO A 131 11.31 0.28 -15.38
C PRO A 131 9.84 0.05 -15.69
N CYS A 132 8.95 1.00 -15.36
CA CYS A 132 7.50 0.80 -15.39
C CYS A 132 7.09 -0.48 -14.65
N ALA A 133 7.72 -0.74 -13.50
CA ALA A 133 7.53 -1.97 -12.75
C ALA A 133 6.07 -2.13 -12.32
N GLY A 134 5.54 -3.36 -12.37
CA GLY A 134 4.15 -3.66 -11.98
C GLY A 134 3.06 -3.13 -12.93
N TRP A 135 3.43 -2.54 -14.07
CA TRP A 135 2.48 -1.98 -15.04
C TRP A 135 1.52 -3.03 -15.62
N ASP A 136 2.02 -4.23 -15.95
CA ASP A 136 1.25 -5.36 -16.47
C ASP A 136 0.06 -5.71 -15.57
N ARG A 137 0.28 -5.70 -14.25
CA ARG A 137 -0.73 -5.97 -13.23
C ARG A 137 -1.79 -4.86 -13.17
N ILE A 138 -1.36 -3.60 -13.15
CA ILE A 138 -2.26 -2.44 -13.13
C ILE A 138 -3.13 -2.42 -14.40
N HIS A 139 -2.49 -2.59 -15.55
CA HIS A 139 -3.14 -2.62 -16.86
C HIS A 139 -4.16 -3.76 -16.97
N SER A 140 -3.78 -4.98 -16.57
CA SER A 140 -4.68 -6.15 -16.57
C SER A 140 -5.91 -5.94 -15.69
N TRP A 141 -5.74 -5.33 -14.51
CA TRP A 141 -6.85 -5.02 -13.62
C TRP A 141 -7.79 -3.98 -14.23
N ILE A 142 -7.26 -2.91 -14.82
CA ILE A 142 -8.07 -1.88 -15.50
C ILE A 142 -8.82 -2.46 -16.71
N ALA A 143 -8.16 -3.31 -17.50
CA ALA A 143 -8.79 -4.02 -18.60
C ALA A 143 -9.94 -4.91 -18.13
N SER A 144 -9.83 -5.53 -16.94
CA SER A 144 -10.91 -6.34 -16.34
C SER A 144 -12.18 -5.55 -16.02
N TRP A 145 -12.07 -4.23 -15.85
CA TRP A 145 -13.20 -3.29 -15.70
C TRP A 145 -13.80 -2.83 -17.04
N GLY A 146 -13.31 -3.37 -18.16
CA GLY A 146 -13.81 -3.11 -19.51
C GLY A 146 -13.33 -1.79 -20.11
N VAL A 147 -12.28 -1.17 -19.55
CA VAL A 147 -11.63 0.01 -20.14
C VAL A 147 -10.89 -0.43 -21.42
N PRO A 148 -11.24 0.08 -22.61
CA PRO A 148 -10.56 -0.31 -23.85
C PRO A 148 -9.13 0.23 -23.97
N ASP A 149 -8.24 -0.54 -24.59
CA ASP A 149 -6.84 -0.14 -24.84
C ASP A 149 -6.70 0.80 -26.05
N VAL A 150 -7.35 1.95 -25.95
CA VAL A 150 -7.28 3.03 -26.92
C VAL A 150 -7.14 4.35 -26.18
N TRP A 151 -6.52 5.33 -26.83
CA TRP A 151 -6.47 6.71 -26.37
C TRP A 151 -7.39 7.57 -27.24
N PRO A 152 -8.66 7.83 -26.84
CA PRO A 152 -9.61 8.52 -27.71
C PRO A 152 -9.19 9.94 -28.12
N MET A 153 -8.33 10.59 -27.33
CA MET A 153 -7.77 11.92 -27.60
C MET A 153 -6.27 11.89 -27.95
N GLY A 154 -5.76 10.73 -28.36
CA GLY A 154 -4.35 10.54 -28.67
C GLY A 154 -3.53 10.10 -27.46
N ARG A 155 -2.42 9.39 -27.70
CA ARG A 155 -1.50 8.96 -26.65
C ARG A 155 -0.68 10.16 -26.16
N PRO A 156 -0.47 10.34 -24.85
CA PRO A 156 0.40 11.41 -24.35
C PRO A 156 1.84 11.19 -24.82
N THR A 157 2.35 12.13 -25.60
CA THR A 157 3.75 12.18 -26.06
C THR A 157 4.47 13.47 -25.67
N ASP A 158 3.73 14.42 -25.12
CA ASP A 158 4.19 15.69 -24.58
C ASP A 158 3.18 16.23 -23.54
N PHE A 159 3.48 17.41 -23.00
CA PHE A 159 2.66 18.09 -21.99
C PHE A 159 1.69 19.10 -22.60
N SER A 160 1.10 18.80 -23.76
CA SER A 160 0.09 19.65 -24.39
C SER A 160 -1.33 19.19 -24.05
N GLY A 161 -2.23 20.17 -23.83
CA GLY A 161 -3.63 19.92 -23.53
C GLY A 161 -4.45 19.66 -24.81
N HIS A 162 -5.16 18.53 -24.86
CA HIS A 162 -6.05 18.16 -25.96
C HIS A 162 -7.39 17.70 -25.42
N ARG A 163 -8.35 18.63 -25.29
CA ARG A 163 -9.59 18.40 -24.55
C ARG A 163 -10.80 18.52 -25.47
N ASP A 164 -11.63 17.48 -25.47
CA ASP A 164 -12.88 17.43 -26.22
C ASP A 164 -13.99 16.81 -25.37
N GLU A 165 -14.97 17.61 -24.98
CA GLU A 165 -16.03 17.16 -24.08
C GLU A 165 -16.91 16.05 -24.68
N GLN A 166 -17.18 16.10 -25.98
CA GLN A 166 -17.99 15.11 -26.66
C GLN A 166 -17.28 13.75 -26.73
N VAL A 167 -15.97 13.76 -27.02
CA VAL A 167 -15.14 12.55 -27.01
C VAL A 167 -15.05 11.98 -25.59
N TRP A 168 -14.88 12.83 -24.58
CA TRP A 168 -14.90 12.39 -23.17
C TRP A 168 -16.22 11.72 -22.80
N GLU A 169 -17.35 12.32 -23.16
CA GLU A 169 -18.68 11.80 -22.82
C GLU A 169 -18.95 10.45 -23.50
N THR A 170 -18.60 10.33 -24.79
CA THR A 170 -19.07 9.24 -25.65
C THR A 170 -18.08 8.09 -25.83
N ARG A 171 -16.82 8.23 -25.41
CA ARG A 171 -15.77 7.23 -25.63
C ARG A 171 -15.21 6.67 -24.32
N GLY A 172 -15.02 5.35 -24.31
CA GLY A 172 -14.26 4.67 -23.26
C GLY A 172 -12.81 4.50 -23.69
N GLY A 173 -11.91 4.44 -22.71
CA GLY A 173 -10.49 4.20 -22.95
C GLY A 173 -9.61 4.94 -21.97
N TRP A 174 -8.36 5.11 -22.36
CA TRP A 174 -7.34 5.81 -21.60
C TRP A 174 -7.31 7.30 -21.96
N PHE A 175 -7.22 8.15 -20.95
CA PHE A 175 -7.10 9.59 -21.08
C PHE A 175 -5.92 10.08 -20.23
N ALA A 176 -5.22 11.11 -20.69
CA ALA A 176 -4.25 11.82 -19.87
C ALA A 176 -5.01 12.85 -19.03
N HIS A 177 -4.46 13.36 -17.93
CA HIS A 177 -5.03 14.55 -17.27
C HIS A 177 -5.14 15.71 -18.29
N ALA A 178 -4.17 15.83 -19.19
CA ALA A 178 -4.17 16.74 -20.34
C ALA A 178 -5.41 16.66 -21.24
N HIS A 179 -6.13 15.53 -21.24
CA HIS A 179 -7.31 15.28 -22.06
C HIS A 179 -8.63 15.56 -21.33
N VAL A 180 -8.60 15.78 -20.02
CA VAL A 180 -9.82 15.92 -19.23
C VAL A 180 -10.41 17.32 -19.41
N PRO A 181 -11.67 17.44 -19.85
CA PRO A 181 -12.35 18.74 -19.95
C PRO A 181 -12.38 19.48 -18.60
N TYR A 182 -12.41 20.81 -18.65
CA TYR A 182 -12.44 21.70 -17.47
C TYR A 182 -11.25 21.62 -16.52
N ASN A 183 -10.22 20.82 -16.84
CA ASN A 183 -8.95 20.77 -16.13
C ASN A 183 -7.91 21.59 -16.90
N ASP A 184 -6.85 22.05 -16.24
CA ASP A 184 -5.76 22.84 -16.85
C ASP A 184 -4.40 22.13 -16.82
N HIS A 185 -4.25 21.09 -15.99
CA HIS A 185 -3.10 20.19 -15.94
C HIS A 185 -2.82 19.46 -17.27
N THR A 186 -1.54 19.19 -17.55
CA THR A 186 -1.07 18.66 -18.84
C THR A 186 -0.19 17.41 -18.77
N ASP A 187 -0.11 16.78 -17.61
CA ASP A 187 0.50 15.46 -17.38
C ASP A 187 -0.26 14.34 -18.16
N PRO A 188 0.38 13.18 -18.43
CA PRO A 188 1.67 12.71 -17.92
C PRO A 188 2.89 12.91 -18.83
N GLY A 189 2.71 13.46 -20.04
CA GLY A 189 3.79 13.63 -21.02
C GLY A 189 4.29 12.35 -21.69
N SER A 190 4.12 11.20 -21.03
CA SER A 190 4.39 9.86 -21.55
C SER A 190 3.66 8.83 -20.70
N TRP A 191 3.31 7.67 -21.27
CA TRP A 191 2.69 6.58 -20.53
C TRP A 191 3.16 5.22 -21.08
N PRO A 192 3.26 4.15 -20.26
CA PRO A 192 3.58 2.80 -20.72
C PRO A 192 2.64 2.31 -21.83
N ASP A 193 3.10 1.32 -22.60
CA ASP A 193 2.30 0.77 -23.68
C ASP A 193 1.12 -0.08 -23.18
N LEU A 194 -0.03 0.06 -23.84
CA LEU A 194 -1.25 -0.67 -23.52
C LEU A 194 -1.31 -2.04 -24.20
N ALA A 195 -0.48 -2.28 -25.22
CA ALA A 195 -0.52 -3.50 -26.02
C ALA A 195 0.11 -4.75 -25.35
N ALA A 196 0.53 -4.67 -24.08
CA ALA A 196 1.08 -5.80 -23.35
C ALA A 196 -0.06 -6.71 -22.80
N GLY A 197 -0.70 -7.48 -23.69
CA GLY A 197 -1.65 -8.54 -23.32
C GLY A 197 -0.99 -9.77 -22.67
N PRO A 198 -1.77 -10.69 -22.07
CA PRO A 198 -1.26 -11.70 -21.16
C PRO A 198 -0.51 -12.84 -21.88
N GLY A 199 0.75 -13.08 -21.49
CA GLY A 199 1.43 -14.36 -21.69
C GLY A 199 2.78 -14.32 -22.42
N SER A 200 3.85 -14.05 -21.68
CA SER A 200 5.14 -14.79 -21.64
C SER A 200 6.29 -13.87 -21.26
N PRO A 201 7.27 -14.35 -20.45
CA PRO A 201 8.31 -13.52 -19.87
C PRO A 201 9.22 -12.99 -20.99
N ALA A 202 9.33 -11.68 -21.07
CA ALA A 202 10.50 -11.09 -21.72
C ALA A 202 11.66 -11.27 -20.74
N ASP A 203 12.65 -12.08 -21.12
CA ASP A 203 13.94 -12.13 -20.48
C ASP A 203 14.47 -10.69 -20.25
N PRO A 204 15.02 -10.37 -19.07
CA PRO A 204 15.66 -9.08 -18.88
C PRO A 204 16.86 -8.97 -19.85
N PRO A 205 17.11 -7.81 -20.48
CA PRO A 205 18.27 -7.63 -21.33
C PRO A 205 19.54 -7.84 -20.49
N SER A 206 20.40 -8.71 -21.02
CA SER A 206 21.69 -9.07 -20.47
C SER A 206 22.54 -7.84 -20.13
N GLN A 207 22.67 -7.54 -18.83
CA GLN A 207 23.83 -6.78 -18.35
C GLN A 207 25.00 -7.76 -18.26
N GLN A 208 25.89 -7.71 -19.26
CA GLN A 208 27.24 -8.24 -19.08
C GLN A 208 27.97 -7.33 -18.10
N HIS A 209 27.99 -7.69 -16.81
CA HIS A 209 29.03 -7.34 -15.84
C HIS A 209 29.35 -8.61 -15.01
N PRO A 210 30.62 -8.81 -14.60
CA PRO A 210 31.14 -10.13 -14.25
C PRO A 210 30.54 -10.72 -12.96
N VAL A 211 30.30 -12.03 -13.02
CA VAL A 211 29.72 -12.89 -11.98
C VAL A 211 30.57 -12.94 -10.70
N PRO A 212 30.03 -12.64 -9.51
CA PRO A 212 30.56 -13.10 -8.22
C PRO A 212 30.01 -14.50 -7.85
N PRO A 213 30.68 -15.27 -6.97
CA PRO A 213 30.37 -16.68 -6.74
C PRO A 213 29.05 -16.89 -6.00
N ALA A 214 28.42 -18.05 -6.25
CA ALA A 214 27.15 -18.47 -5.67
C ALA A 214 27.18 -18.53 -4.12
N ASP A 215 26.23 -17.84 -3.49
CA ASP A 215 26.01 -17.84 -2.04
C ASP A 215 25.44 -19.19 -1.53
N PRO A 216 25.61 -19.49 -0.22
CA PRO A 216 25.16 -20.73 0.39
C PRO A 216 23.63 -20.85 0.44
N THR A 217 23.13 -22.07 0.23
CA THR A 217 21.78 -22.50 0.59
C THR A 217 21.77 -23.14 1.98
N PRO A 218 20.80 -22.81 2.86
CA PRO A 218 19.75 -21.81 2.69
C PRO A 218 20.29 -20.37 2.71
N ALA A 219 19.59 -19.45 2.06
CA ALA A 219 20.01 -18.04 1.96
C ALA A 219 20.13 -17.38 3.34
N ARG A 220 21.21 -16.63 3.54
CA ARG A 220 21.53 -15.96 4.82
C ARG A 220 21.73 -14.46 4.68
N TYR A 221 20.81 -13.81 3.98
CA TYR A 221 20.74 -12.35 3.89
C TYR A 221 19.39 -11.83 4.37
N GLN A 222 19.29 -10.51 4.57
CA GLN A 222 18.07 -9.84 4.98
C GLN A 222 17.56 -8.90 3.90
N VAL A 223 16.25 -8.71 3.88
CA VAL A 223 15.57 -7.64 3.15
C VAL A 223 14.73 -6.82 4.11
N THR A 224 14.35 -5.61 3.71
CA THR A 224 13.37 -4.80 4.43
C THR A 224 12.12 -4.70 3.57
N ILE A 225 10.97 -5.10 4.13
CA ILE A 225 9.65 -5.00 3.50
C ILE A 225 8.75 -4.23 4.46
N ASN A 226 8.08 -3.18 3.97
CA ASN A 226 7.22 -2.30 4.78
C ASN A 226 7.88 -1.82 6.09
N GLY A 227 9.17 -1.48 6.03
CA GLY A 227 9.95 -0.99 7.17
C GLY A 227 10.33 -2.03 8.23
N LEU A 228 10.15 -3.33 7.95
CA LEU A 228 10.54 -4.42 8.84
C LEU A 228 11.55 -5.37 8.18
N PRO A 229 12.54 -5.89 8.93
CA PRO A 229 13.50 -6.85 8.41
C PRO A 229 12.90 -8.26 8.28
N TYR A 230 13.28 -8.96 7.21
CA TYR A 230 12.97 -10.36 6.91
C TYR A 230 14.22 -11.08 6.42
N GLY A 231 14.24 -12.42 6.48
CA GLY A 231 15.42 -13.22 6.15
C GLY A 231 16.32 -13.47 7.37
N TYR A 232 17.39 -14.25 7.17
CA TYR A 232 18.17 -14.82 8.28
C TYR A 232 18.65 -13.77 9.30
N GLY A 233 18.37 -14.02 10.57
CA GLY A 233 18.71 -13.13 11.68
C GLY A 233 17.77 -11.94 11.87
N ALA A 234 16.74 -11.77 11.03
CA ALA A 234 15.68 -10.80 11.30
C ALA A 234 14.94 -11.20 12.58
N ARG A 235 14.48 -10.19 13.34
CA ARG A 235 13.75 -10.41 14.58
C ARG A 235 12.53 -9.51 14.67
N GLY A 236 11.42 -10.04 15.18
CA GLY A 236 10.24 -9.27 15.53
C GLY A 236 8.93 -10.04 15.31
N TYR A 237 7.81 -9.36 15.60
CA TYR A 237 6.48 -9.96 15.49
C TYR A 237 6.18 -10.44 14.07
N GLN A 238 6.72 -9.75 13.06
CA GLN A 238 6.53 -10.08 11.65
C GLN A 238 7.10 -11.46 11.30
N VAL A 239 8.20 -11.86 11.92
CA VAL A 239 8.79 -13.19 11.75
C VAL A 239 7.84 -14.25 12.30
N THR A 240 7.30 -14.03 13.49
CA THR A 240 6.33 -14.95 14.09
C THR A 240 5.06 -15.06 13.26
N THR A 241 4.58 -13.94 12.71
CA THR A 241 3.42 -13.91 11.80
C THR A 241 3.68 -14.75 10.55
N VAL A 242 4.84 -14.58 9.91
CA VAL A 242 5.25 -15.38 8.74
C VAL A 242 5.30 -16.85 9.09
N GLY A 243 6.02 -17.22 10.14
CA GLY A 243 6.18 -18.62 10.53
C GLY A 243 4.85 -19.30 10.87
N ARG A 244 3.93 -18.61 11.56
CA ARG A 244 2.57 -19.13 11.81
C ARG A 244 1.77 -19.33 10.53
N ALA A 245 1.85 -18.40 9.59
CA ALA A 245 1.16 -18.51 8.31
C ALA A 245 1.71 -19.63 7.43
N LEU A 246 3.03 -19.86 7.46
CA LEU A 246 3.67 -20.99 6.79
C LEU A 246 3.14 -22.31 7.34
N VAL A 247 3.11 -22.48 8.67
CA VAL A 247 2.51 -23.67 9.32
C VAL A 247 1.05 -23.83 8.91
N ALA A 248 0.25 -22.76 8.94
CA ALA A 248 -1.16 -22.81 8.57
C ALA A 248 -1.41 -23.20 7.10
N ARG A 249 -0.47 -22.90 6.20
CA ARG A 249 -0.51 -23.30 4.78
C ARG A 249 0.19 -24.63 4.48
N GLY A 250 0.69 -25.33 5.49
CA GLY A 250 1.35 -26.64 5.34
C GLY A 250 2.86 -26.59 5.08
N PHE A 251 3.50 -25.42 5.17
CA PHE A 251 4.94 -25.21 4.95
C PHE A 251 5.70 -25.09 6.28
N GLY A 252 5.44 -25.99 7.23
CA GLY A 252 6.04 -25.93 8.58
C GLY A 252 7.05 -27.04 8.90
N SER A 253 7.40 -27.87 7.92
CA SER A 253 8.14 -29.14 8.14
C SER A 253 9.54 -28.95 8.74
N HIS A 254 10.17 -27.79 8.56
CA HIS A 254 11.51 -27.53 9.08
C HIS A 254 11.51 -27.01 10.52
N TYR A 255 10.34 -26.69 11.09
CA TYR A 255 10.26 -26.28 12.50
C TYR A 255 10.29 -27.49 13.45
N ARG A 256 11.25 -27.51 14.38
CA ARG A 256 11.30 -28.51 15.47
C ARG A 256 10.40 -28.17 16.67
N SER A 257 10.25 -26.88 16.98
CA SER A 257 9.51 -26.40 18.16
C SER A 257 8.42 -25.38 17.80
N GLY A 258 8.14 -25.22 16.50
CA GLY A 258 7.26 -24.17 15.97
C GLY A 258 7.97 -22.84 15.70
N PRO A 259 7.29 -21.90 15.02
CA PRO A 259 7.85 -20.62 14.63
C PRO A 259 8.01 -19.66 15.81
N GLY A 260 9.08 -18.86 15.80
CA GLY A 260 9.42 -17.90 16.84
C GLY A 260 9.59 -16.47 16.31
N PRO A 261 10.06 -15.53 17.14
CA PRO A 261 10.32 -14.15 16.73
C PRO A 261 11.66 -13.96 16.01
N ASP A 262 12.52 -14.97 15.98
CA ASP A 262 13.85 -14.93 15.36
C ASP A 262 13.83 -15.75 14.07
N TRP A 263 14.24 -15.14 12.96
CA TRP A 263 14.30 -15.80 11.65
C TRP A 263 15.54 -16.68 11.59
N THR A 264 15.34 -17.98 11.45
CA THR A 264 16.39 -19.01 11.42
C THR A 264 16.49 -19.67 10.05
N ASP A 265 17.42 -20.61 9.90
CA ASP A 265 17.50 -21.45 8.69
C ASP A 265 16.17 -22.20 8.45
N ALA A 266 15.44 -22.58 9.51
CA ALA A 266 14.15 -23.25 9.37
C ALA A 266 13.08 -22.34 8.73
N ASP A 267 13.09 -21.05 9.04
CA ASP A 267 12.19 -20.08 8.40
C ASP A 267 12.55 -19.91 6.92
N THR A 268 13.84 -19.82 6.60
CA THR A 268 14.33 -19.74 5.21
C THR A 268 13.93 -20.99 4.40
N GLU A 269 14.15 -22.19 4.93
CA GLU A 269 13.81 -23.44 4.24
C GLU A 269 12.31 -23.60 4.03
N ASN A 270 11.49 -23.33 5.06
CA ASN A 270 10.03 -23.38 4.96
C ASN A 270 9.50 -22.34 3.97
N TYR A 271 10.11 -21.15 3.93
CA TYR A 271 9.71 -20.09 3.01
C TYR A 271 10.15 -20.40 1.56
N ALA A 272 11.28 -21.06 1.37
CA ALA A 272 11.74 -21.54 0.05
C ALA A 272 10.77 -22.58 -0.52
N ASP A 273 10.32 -23.54 0.32
CA ASP A 273 9.30 -24.53 -0.08
C ASP A 273 7.98 -23.85 -0.47
N TYR A 274 7.58 -22.84 0.30
CA TYR A 274 6.42 -22.02 -0.02
C TYR A 274 6.58 -21.28 -1.36
N GLN A 275 7.70 -20.62 -1.60
CA GLN A 275 8.00 -19.97 -2.88
C GLN A 275 7.99 -20.97 -4.04
N GLY A 276 8.58 -22.15 -3.86
CA GLY A 276 8.55 -23.24 -4.84
C GLY A 276 7.12 -23.66 -5.18
N SER A 277 6.23 -23.73 -4.19
CA SER A 277 4.80 -24.04 -4.41
C SER A 277 4.06 -22.99 -5.25
N LEU A 278 4.56 -21.75 -5.27
CA LEU A 278 4.06 -20.66 -6.12
C LEU A 278 4.63 -20.71 -7.54
N GLY A 279 5.51 -21.66 -7.85
CA GLY A 279 6.20 -21.79 -9.13
C GLY A 279 7.49 -20.95 -9.24
N TYR A 280 7.98 -20.39 -8.13
CA TYR A 280 9.25 -19.65 -8.14
C TYR A 280 10.44 -20.61 -8.24
N THR A 281 11.53 -20.17 -8.88
CA THR A 281 12.75 -20.97 -9.07
C THR A 281 14.00 -20.11 -8.93
N GLY A 282 15.15 -20.76 -8.72
CA GLY A 282 16.43 -20.06 -8.55
C GLY A 282 16.39 -19.09 -7.37
N GLN A 283 16.94 -17.89 -7.55
CA GLN A 283 16.95 -16.84 -6.52
C GLN A 283 15.53 -16.39 -6.09
N ALA A 284 14.51 -16.57 -6.92
CA ALA A 284 13.14 -16.21 -6.54
C ALA A 284 12.53 -17.18 -5.50
N ALA A 285 13.15 -18.35 -5.28
CA ALA A 285 12.74 -19.36 -4.31
C ALA A 285 13.86 -19.69 -3.30
N ASP A 286 14.66 -18.69 -2.94
CA ASP A 286 15.82 -18.86 -2.07
C ASP A 286 15.50 -18.86 -0.56
N GLY A 287 14.24 -18.64 -0.21
CA GLY A 287 13.75 -18.64 1.17
C GLY A 287 13.78 -17.28 1.85
N VAL A 288 14.22 -16.21 1.19
CA VAL A 288 14.07 -14.84 1.71
C VAL A 288 12.75 -14.26 1.19
N PRO A 289 11.91 -13.65 2.05
CA PRO A 289 10.67 -13.03 1.60
C PRO A 289 10.88 -11.97 0.53
N GLY A 290 10.08 -12.05 -0.53
CA GLY A 290 9.78 -10.90 -1.38
C GLY A 290 8.38 -10.38 -1.03
N GLU A 291 8.10 -9.11 -1.30
CA GLU A 291 6.79 -8.52 -0.99
C GLU A 291 5.62 -9.33 -1.57
N GLY A 292 5.76 -9.80 -2.82
CA GLY A 292 4.72 -10.58 -3.50
C GLY A 292 4.44 -11.94 -2.85
N SER A 293 5.48 -12.72 -2.51
CA SER A 293 5.30 -14.00 -1.80
C SER A 293 4.80 -13.76 -0.38
N LEU A 294 5.28 -12.72 0.29
CA LEU A 294 4.92 -12.41 1.67
C LEU A 294 3.45 -11.98 1.76
N ASN A 295 3.00 -11.13 0.85
CA ASN A 295 1.61 -10.71 0.76
C ASN A 295 0.68 -11.87 0.38
N ARG A 296 1.12 -12.80 -0.49
CA ARG A 296 0.33 -14.00 -0.81
C ARG A 296 0.23 -14.97 0.38
N LEU A 297 1.25 -14.99 1.24
CA LEU A 297 1.28 -15.78 2.47
C LEU A 297 0.40 -15.15 3.57
N LEU A 298 0.41 -13.84 3.74
CA LEU A 298 -0.25 -13.20 4.88
C LEU A 298 -1.58 -12.52 4.54
N GLY A 299 -1.80 -12.18 3.29
CA GLY A 299 -2.91 -11.33 2.84
C GLY A 299 -2.71 -9.83 3.10
N TYR A 300 -1.58 -9.46 3.72
CA TYR A 300 -1.13 -8.08 3.97
C TYR A 300 0.39 -8.07 4.20
N LEU A 301 1.03 -6.90 4.16
CA LEU A 301 2.44 -6.74 4.54
C LEU A 301 2.54 -6.17 5.97
N PRO A 302 3.11 -6.90 6.95
CA PRO A 302 3.34 -6.38 8.29
C PRO A 302 4.19 -5.10 8.23
N GLY A 303 3.74 -4.02 8.88
CA GLY A 303 4.44 -2.74 8.92
C GLY A 303 4.88 -2.34 10.32
N GLN A 304 5.65 -1.27 10.45
CA GLN A 304 6.01 -0.75 11.77
C GLN A 304 4.77 -0.48 12.61
N ARG A 305 4.76 -0.99 13.84
CA ARG A 305 3.71 -0.73 14.81
C ARG A 305 4.16 0.46 15.65
N THR A 306 3.58 1.63 15.42
CA THR A 306 3.86 2.86 16.18
C THR A 306 2.56 3.38 16.79
N VAL A 307 2.60 3.77 18.06
CA VAL A 307 1.44 4.25 18.83
C VAL A 307 1.82 5.52 19.58
N SER A 308 1.10 6.62 19.36
CA SER A 308 1.23 7.86 20.12
C SER A 308 0.47 7.79 21.43
N VAL A 309 1.14 8.14 22.53
CA VAL A 309 0.52 8.24 23.86
C VAL A 309 -0.65 9.24 23.82
N ALA A 310 -0.44 10.42 23.22
CA ALA A 310 -1.47 11.45 23.13
C ALA A 310 -2.72 10.96 22.40
N HIS A 311 -2.53 10.24 21.28
CA HIS A 311 -3.62 9.72 20.46
C HIS A 311 -4.45 8.67 21.21
N VAL A 312 -3.82 7.60 21.71
CA VAL A 312 -4.60 6.54 22.39
C VAL A 312 -5.17 6.99 23.73
N ALA A 313 -4.55 7.97 24.40
CA ALA A 313 -5.14 8.59 25.58
C ALA A 313 -6.37 9.45 25.23
N ALA A 314 -6.35 10.15 24.09
CA ALA A 314 -7.50 10.88 23.60
C ALA A 314 -8.64 9.91 23.21
N ALA A 315 -8.32 8.82 22.52
CA ALA A 315 -9.29 7.78 22.18
C ALA A 315 -9.95 7.17 23.43
N ALA A 316 -9.14 6.81 24.43
CA ALA A 316 -9.64 6.24 25.69
C ALA A 316 -10.56 7.19 26.48
N ARG A 317 -10.46 8.51 26.27
CA ARG A 317 -11.34 9.51 26.88
C ARG A 317 -12.62 9.76 26.07
N THR A 318 -12.57 9.65 24.75
CA THR A 318 -13.67 10.00 23.84
C THR A 318 -14.57 8.81 23.54
N ASP A 319 -13.98 7.69 23.13
CA ASP A 319 -14.71 6.56 22.54
C ASP A 319 -15.73 5.90 23.48
N PRO A 320 -15.49 5.74 24.81
CA PRO A 320 -16.46 5.08 25.69
C PRO A 320 -17.81 5.78 25.80
N GLY A 321 -17.87 7.09 25.52
CA GLY A 321 -19.10 7.89 25.55
C GLY A 321 -19.69 8.18 24.17
N ALA A 322 -19.03 7.76 23.10
CA ALA A 322 -19.44 8.01 21.73
C ALA A 322 -20.45 6.98 21.22
N GLU A 323 -21.01 7.23 20.05
CA GLU A 323 -21.90 6.27 19.37
C GLU A 323 -21.16 4.96 19.06
N GLN A 324 -21.91 3.85 19.04
CA GLN A 324 -21.32 2.54 18.76
C GLN A 324 -20.64 2.54 17.38
N GLY A 325 -19.37 2.12 17.35
CA GLY A 325 -18.56 2.10 16.14
C GLY A 325 -17.75 3.39 15.89
N HIS A 326 -17.84 4.39 16.78
CA HIS A 326 -16.93 5.54 16.76
C HIS A 326 -15.48 5.09 17.04
N ARG A 327 -14.52 5.62 16.28
CA ARG A 327 -13.11 5.24 16.36
C ARG A 327 -12.23 6.48 16.32
N THR A 328 -11.74 6.91 17.48
CA THR A 328 -10.71 7.95 17.53
C THR A 328 -9.34 7.28 17.38
N TYR A 329 -8.54 7.67 16.38
CA TYR A 329 -7.20 7.08 16.11
C TYR A 329 -7.22 5.55 15.93
N GLY A 330 -8.22 5.02 15.22
CA GLY A 330 -8.53 3.58 15.27
C GLY A 330 -7.41 2.62 14.83
N ALA A 331 -6.49 3.04 13.96
CA ALA A 331 -5.35 2.22 13.57
C ALA A 331 -4.36 1.98 14.74
N GLU A 332 -4.12 3.01 15.56
CA GLU A 332 -3.25 2.92 16.74
C GLU A 332 -3.95 2.20 17.89
N VAL A 333 -5.25 2.46 18.05
CA VAL A 333 -6.10 1.74 19.01
C VAL A 333 -6.09 0.24 18.70
N ALA A 334 -6.22 -0.17 17.43
CA ALA A 334 -6.18 -1.58 17.05
C ALA A 334 -4.87 -2.27 17.44
N ILE A 335 -3.73 -1.57 17.39
CA ILE A 335 -2.44 -2.11 17.87
C ILE A 335 -2.49 -2.36 19.38
N VAL A 336 -3.03 -1.39 20.15
CA VAL A 336 -3.16 -1.51 21.62
C VAL A 336 -4.15 -2.61 21.99
N GLU A 337 -5.29 -2.70 21.31
CA GLU A 337 -6.30 -3.73 21.54
C GLU A 337 -5.75 -5.12 21.24
N GLN A 338 -5.08 -5.30 20.11
CA GLN A 338 -4.45 -6.58 19.80
C GLN A 338 -3.39 -6.94 20.84
N ALA A 339 -2.60 -5.98 21.31
CA ALA A 339 -1.65 -6.21 22.40
C ALA A 339 -2.34 -6.65 23.69
N LEU A 340 -3.50 -6.08 24.03
CA LEU A 340 -4.31 -6.50 25.18
C LEU A 340 -4.93 -7.89 24.98
N VAL A 341 -5.32 -8.24 23.75
CA VAL A 341 -5.77 -9.61 23.40
C VAL A 341 -4.63 -10.60 23.60
N ASP A 342 -3.44 -10.28 23.13
CA ASP A 342 -2.26 -11.13 23.24
C ASP A 342 -1.78 -11.27 24.70
N GLU A 343 -2.09 -10.29 25.57
CA GLU A 343 -1.96 -10.34 27.04
C GLU A 343 -3.08 -11.16 27.73
N GLY A 344 -4.10 -11.59 26.99
CA GLY A 344 -5.29 -12.27 27.53
C GLY A 344 -6.16 -11.35 28.40
N LEU A 345 -6.11 -10.04 28.15
CA LEU A 345 -6.86 -9.01 28.87
C LEU A 345 -8.09 -8.50 28.11
N LEU A 346 -8.13 -8.70 26.80
CA LEU A 346 -9.23 -8.35 25.91
C LEU A 346 -9.61 -9.57 25.05
N GLU A 347 -10.89 -9.74 24.71
CA GLU A 347 -11.29 -10.77 23.76
C GLU A 347 -11.16 -10.25 22.32
N GLN A 348 -10.77 -11.10 21.37
CA GLN A 348 -10.49 -10.72 19.97
C GLN A 348 -11.66 -9.98 19.29
N ARG A 349 -12.91 -10.31 19.61
CA ARG A 349 -14.10 -9.66 19.03
C ARG A 349 -14.25 -8.19 19.42
N TRP A 350 -13.53 -7.73 20.45
CA TRP A 350 -13.52 -6.35 20.92
C TRP A 350 -12.29 -5.57 20.42
N ALA A 351 -11.38 -6.19 19.66
CA ALA A 351 -10.30 -5.49 18.99
C ALA A 351 -10.79 -4.92 17.65
N ASP A 352 -11.65 -3.90 17.72
CA ASP A 352 -12.35 -3.32 16.57
C ASP A 352 -11.85 -1.93 16.18
N GLY A 353 -10.79 -1.44 16.84
CA GLY A 353 -10.19 -0.12 16.63
C GLY A 353 -10.93 1.01 17.34
N SER A 354 -11.87 0.72 18.26
CA SER A 354 -12.52 1.70 19.12
C SER A 354 -12.05 1.53 20.56
N PHE A 355 -11.52 2.58 21.19
CA PHE A 355 -11.07 2.48 22.59
C PHE A 355 -12.27 2.56 23.55
N GLY A 356 -13.22 1.64 23.38
CA GLY A 356 -14.45 1.60 24.13
C GLY A 356 -14.27 1.15 25.58
N SER A 357 -15.39 1.07 26.30
CA SER A 357 -15.40 0.72 27.73
C SER A 357 -14.74 -0.63 28.07
N ARG A 358 -14.80 -1.60 27.15
CA ARG A 358 -14.10 -2.90 27.29
C ARG A 358 -12.59 -2.74 27.21
N THR A 359 -12.11 -1.93 26.28
CA THR A 359 -10.68 -1.63 26.08
C THR A 359 -10.13 -0.82 27.25
N VAL A 360 -10.88 0.15 27.79
CA VAL A 360 -10.54 0.85 29.05
C VAL A 360 -10.40 -0.12 30.22
N THR A 361 -11.35 -1.05 30.38
CA THR A 361 -11.30 -2.06 31.45
C THR A 361 -10.07 -2.98 31.32
N ALA A 362 -9.77 -3.41 30.09
CA ALA A 362 -8.62 -4.25 29.80
C ALA A 362 -7.30 -3.51 30.03
N TYR A 363 -7.20 -2.24 29.62
CA TYR A 363 -6.02 -1.42 29.84
C TYR A 363 -5.80 -1.11 31.34
N ALA A 364 -6.88 -0.92 32.12
CA ALA A 364 -6.78 -0.81 33.57
C ALA A 364 -6.23 -2.09 34.21
N ALA A 365 -6.59 -3.26 33.67
CA ALA A 365 -6.00 -4.53 34.11
C ALA A 365 -4.51 -4.62 33.74
N TRP A 366 -4.12 -4.11 32.58
CA TRP A 366 -2.71 -3.98 32.20
C TRP A 366 -1.93 -3.07 33.15
N GLN A 367 -2.46 -1.89 33.50
CA GLN A 367 -1.85 -1.00 34.47
C GLN A 367 -1.67 -1.68 35.84
N ARG A 368 -2.66 -2.47 36.30
CA ARG A 368 -2.51 -3.28 37.52
C ARG A 368 -1.41 -4.33 37.40
N ARG A 369 -1.27 -5.00 36.26
CA ARG A 369 -0.11 -5.91 35.98
C ARG A 369 1.22 -5.17 36.01
N CYS A 370 1.23 -3.90 35.61
CA CYS A 370 2.37 -3.00 35.74
C CYS A 370 2.63 -2.51 37.18
N GLY A 371 1.81 -2.89 38.16
CA GLY A 371 1.97 -2.53 39.57
C GLY A 371 1.31 -1.21 39.99
N TYR A 372 0.39 -0.67 39.19
CA TYR A 372 -0.36 0.53 39.56
C TYR A 372 -1.35 0.20 40.69
N GLU A 373 -1.47 1.10 41.68
CA GLU A 373 -2.49 1.00 42.72
C GLU A 373 -3.91 1.18 42.13
N ALA A 374 -4.94 0.69 42.83
CA ALA A 374 -6.30 0.61 42.30
C ALA A 374 -6.87 1.95 41.79
N GLY A 375 -6.46 3.08 42.36
CA GLY A 375 -6.88 4.42 41.91
C GLY A 375 -6.06 5.01 40.75
N ALA A 376 -4.87 4.47 40.48
CA ALA A 376 -4.01 4.92 39.38
C ALA A 376 -4.19 4.07 38.10
N ALA A 377 -4.81 2.90 38.22
CA ALA A 377 -5.16 2.04 37.09
C ALA A 377 -6.52 2.44 36.48
N ASP A 378 -6.57 3.63 35.90
CA ASP A 378 -7.76 4.29 35.35
C ASP A 378 -8.18 3.80 33.95
N GLY A 379 -7.35 2.99 33.30
CA GLY A 379 -7.56 2.50 31.94
C GLY A 379 -7.22 3.49 30.84
N ILE A 380 -6.65 4.65 31.17
CA ILE A 380 -6.18 5.63 30.19
C ILE A 380 -4.69 5.38 29.93
N PRO A 381 -4.27 5.16 28.67
CA PRO A 381 -2.86 5.00 28.34
C PRO A 381 -2.02 6.20 28.78
N GLY A 382 -1.05 5.95 29.65
CA GLY A 382 0.01 6.90 29.99
C GLY A 382 1.36 6.43 29.45
N GLN A 383 2.33 7.34 29.38
CA GLN A 383 3.66 7.08 28.80
C GLN A 383 4.29 5.80 29.37
N ALA A 384 4.40 5.69 30.70
CA ALA A 384 5.03 4.53 31.33
C ALA A 384 4.30 3.20 31.09
N SER A 385 2.96 3.17 31.19
CA SER A 385 2.19 1.93 30.99
C SER A 385 2.18 1.51 29.51
N LEU A 386 2.15 2.46 28.59
CA LEU A 386 2.13 2.19 27.15
C LEU A 386 3.49 1.73 26.65
N HIS A 387 4.59 2.36 27.10
CA HIS A 387 5.94 1.87 26.77
C HIS A 387 6.18 0.43 27.26
N ARG A 388 5.66 0.07 28.44
CA ARG A 388 5.74 -1.32 28.92
C ARG A 388 4.94 -2.27 28.04
N LEU A 389 3.74 -1.87 27.59
CA LEU A 389 2.93 -2.69 26.68
C LEU A 389 3.63 -2.84 25.32
N GLY A 390 4.17 -1.74 24.79
CA GLY A 390 4.95 -1.71 23.56
C GLY A 390 6.17 -2.61 23.61
N ALA A 391 6.94 -2.57 24.70
CA ALA A 391 8.07 -3.47 24.92
C ALA A 391 7.64 -4.95 25.01
N ALA A 392 6.50 -5.24 25.65
CA ALA A 392 5.99 -6.60 25.78
C ALA A 392 5.43 -7.16 24.45
N ARG A 393 4.86 -6.32 23.59
CA ARG A 393 4.08 -6.74 22.40
C ARG A 393 4.64 -6.24 21.06
N GLY A 394 5.81 -5.62 21.08
CA GLY A 394 6.59 -5.28 19.89
C GLY A 394 5.99 -4.13 19.08
N PHE A 395 5.65 -3.02 19.74
CA PHE A 395 5.32 -1.76 19.08
C PHE A 395 6.07 -0.58 19.70
N THR A 396 6.44 0.39 18.87
CA THR A 396 7.09 1.64 19.24
C THR A 396 6.06 2.60 19.81
N VAL A 397 6.46 3.32 20.86
CA VAL A 397 5.63 4.36 21.48
C VAL A 397 6.26 5.71 21.22
N THR A 398 5.45 6.65 20.75
CA THR A 398 5.80 8.06 20.56
C THR A 398 4.95 8.92 21.49
N ASP A 399 5.41 10.13 21.79
CA ASP A 399 4.66 11.05 22.66
C ASP A 399 3.48 11.71 21.92
#